data_AF-V8N6V6-F1
#
_entry.id   AF-V8N6V6-F1
#
_cell.length_a   1.000
_cell.length_b   1.000
_cell.length_c   1.000
_cell.angle_alpha   90.00
_cell.angle_beta   90.00
_cell.angle_gamma   90.00
#
_symmetry.space_group_name_H-M   'P 1'
#
loop_
_entity.id
_entity.type
_entity.pdbx_description
1 polymer ?
#
loop_
_entity_poly.entity_id
_entity_poly.type
_entity_poly.pdbx_seq_one_letter_code
_entity_poly.pdbx_strand_id
1 'polypeptide(L)'
;MARHAKFLCVNVIGSFNCKCPPGFTQHHSSCIDNNECNAQPTLCGSKGHCLNTPGSYNCECQKGFTLDNSGSSCEDENECSSSAICGSASCYNTLGSFKCVCPSGFDFDQALGGCQDVNECAAGGSPCSYGCSNTEGGYLCGCPTGYFRAGQGHCVSGLGFTKESYFPAPPEEDEENLLSPEACYECKINGYPKRGRQRRSVNGTQDHQDLGLSLGSIDVEAPLVFAFNLSDLGRKAHILELLPAVAPLENHIRYVITQGNSDGHFRIREKEGLSYLHVGRKPATPGTYLLEIVSVALSHLRELPKPEAAKDLDSMAGETGQALKMKLQLHLF
;
A
#
# COMPACT_ATOMS: atom_id res chain seq x y z
N MET A 1 -33.07 17.96 -45.25
CA MET A 1 -34.41 18.58 -45.36
C MET A 1 -34.35 19.91 -44.62
N ALA A 2 -34.48 21.03 -45.33
CA ALA A 2 -34.53 22.36 -44.70
C ALA A 2 -35.84 22.48 -43.89
N ARG A 3 -35.75 22.92 -42.63
CA ARG A 3 -36.92 23.14 -41.78
C ARG A 3 -37.37 24.58 -41.95
N HIS A 4 -38.63 24.80 -42.32
CA HIS A 4 -39.19 26.11 -42.62
C HIS A 4 -40.09 26.61 -41.49
N ALA A 5 -39.96 27.88 -41.11
CA ALA A 5 -40.86 28.55 -40.17
C ALA A 5 -41.79 29.56 -40.86
N LYS A 6 -42.93 29.85 -40.22
CA LYS A 6 -43.89 30.87 -40.66
C LYS A 6 -43.41 32.25 -40.21
N PHE A 7 -43.71 33.27 -41.02
CA PHE A 7 -43.44 34.67 -40.66
C PHE A 7 -44.29 35.10 -39.46
N LEU A 8 -43.69 35.90 -38.58
CA LEU A 8 -44.37 36.56 -37.48
C LEU A 8 -44.80 37.96 -37.94
N CYS A 9 -46.11 38.21 -38.03
CA CYS A 9 -46.64 39.46 -38.59
C CYS A 9 -47.34 40.29 -37.52
N VAL A 10 -47.02 41.58 -37.45
CA VAL A 10 -47.68 42.56 -36.58
C VAL A 10 -48.47 43.56 -37.43
N ASN A 11 -49.71 43.84 -37.03
CA ASN A 11 -50.57 44.78 -37.74
C ASN A 11 -50.11 46.22 -37.48
N VAL A 12 -50.07 47.03 -38.52
CA VAL A 12 -49.80 48.47 -38.47
C VAL A 12 -50.91 49.22 -39.19
N ILE A 13 -51.09 50.52 -38.93
CA ILE A 13 -52.19 51.30 -39.54
C ILE A 13 -52.02 51.25 -41.08
N GLY A 14 -52.96 50.59 -41.76
CA GLY A 14 -52.99 50.44 -43.22
C GLY A 14 -52.13 49.30 -43.81
N SER A 15 -51.44 48.47 -43.01
CA SER A 15 -50.61 47.36 -43.51
C SER A 15 -50.29 46.32 -42.42
N PHE A 16 -49.45 45.33 -42.73
CA PHE A 16 -48.87 44.38 -41.78
C PHE A 16 -47.36 44.28 -41.99
N ASN A 17 -46.59 44.19 -40.91
CA ASN A 17 -45.13 44.03 -40.95
C ASN A 17 -44.76 42.61 -40.51
N CYS A 18 -44.28 41.80 -41.45
CA CYS A 18 -43.86 40.42 -41.20
C CYS A 18 -42.35 40.32 -41.05
N LYS A 19 -41.87 39.65 -40.00
CA LYS A 19 -40.46 39.31 -39.80
C LYS A 19 -40.30 37.82 -39.54
N CYS A 20 -39.13 37.27 -39.86
CA CYS A 20 -38.83 35.90 -39.45
C CYS A 20 -38.68 35.82 -37.91
N PRO A 21 -39.06 34.70 -37.28
CA PRO A 21 -38.79 34.46 -35.88
C PRO A 21 -37.28 34.51 -35.57
N PRO A 22 -36.86 34.80 -34.32
CA PRO A 22 -35.47 34.67 -33.91
C PRO A 22 -34.90 33.28 -34.27
N GLY A 23 -33.64 33.23 -34.72
CA GLY A 23 -33.01 31.98 -35.19
C GLY A 23 -33.30 31.62 -36.65
N PHE A 24 -34.09 32.42 -37.38
CA PHE A 24 -34.38 32.18 -38.80
C PHE A 24 -33.96 33.37 -39.69
N THR A 25 -33.49 33.06 -40.90
CA THR A 25 -33.20 34.06 -41.94
C THR A 25 -34.21 34.00 -43.07
N GLN A 26 -34.55 35.17 -43.63
CA GLN A 26 -35.47 35.27 -44.74
C GLN A 26 -34.78 34.85 -46.04
N HIS A 27 -35.29 33.79 -46.66
CA HIS A 27 -34.85 33.35 -47.99
C HIS A 27 -36.08 33.29 -48.92
N HIS A 28 -36.16 34.26 -49.84
CA HIS A 28 -37.32 34.51 -50.69
C HIS A 28 -38.64 34.64 -49.91
N SER A 29 -39.55 33.67 -50.06
CA SER A 29 -40.89 33.62 -49.46
C SER A 29 -40.96 32.68 -48.24
N SER A 30 -39.83 32.33 -47.63
CA SER A 30 -39.77 31.40 -46.49
C SER A 30 -38.71 31.82 -45.47
N CYS A 31 -38.97 31.52 -44.19
CA CYS A 31 -37.96 31.63 -43.14
C CYS A 31 -37.23 30.28 -43.02
N ILE A 32 -35.93 30.28 -43.27
CA ILE A 32 -35.07 29.11 -43.15
C ILE A 32 -34.34 29.19 -41.81
N ASP A 33 -34.31 28.06 -41.11
CA ASP A 33 -33.59 27.90 -39.85
C ASP A 33 -32.09 28.18 -40.03
N ASN A 34 -31.52 28.99 -39.15
CA ASN A 34 -30.08 29.20 -39.14
C ASN A 34 -29.43 27.96 -38.54
N ASN A 35 -28.31 27.51 -39.11
CA ASN A 35 -27.55 26.44 -38.50
C ASN A 35 -26.37 27.03 -37.75
N GLU A 36 -26.57 27.31 -36.46
CA GLU A 36 -25.55 27.89 -35.59
C GLU A 36 -24.34 26.95 -35.44
N CYS A 37 -24.56 25.63 -35.48
CA CYS A 37 -23.49 24.63 -35.41
C CYS A 37 -22.54 24.68 -36.61
N ASN A 38 -23.04 25.01 -37.81
CA ASN A 38 -22.20 25.21 -39.00
C ASN A 38 -21.51 26.58 -38.99
N ALA A 39 -22.15 27.60 -38.43
CA ALA A 39 -21.62 28.96 -38.38
C ALA A 39 -20.47 29.09 -37.36
N GLN A 40 -20.58 28.39 -36.23
CA GLN A 40 -19.56 28.39 -35.18
C GLN A 40 -19.33 26.96 -34.66
N PRO A 41 -18.35 26.22 -35.18
CA PRO A 41 -18.09 24.83 -34.77
C PRO A 41 -17.70 24.66 -33.30
N THR A 42 -17.21 25.72 -32.64
CA THR A 42 -16.76 25.72 -31.24
C THR A 42 -17.83 26.20 -30.26
N LEU A 43 -19.08 26.34 -30.71
CA LEU A 43 -20.18 26.92 -29.93
C LEU A 43 -20.45 26.16 -28.62
N CYS A 44 -20.33 24.83 -28.63
CA CYS A 44 -20.53 23.95 -27.47
C CYS A 44 -19.24 23.59 -26.70
N GLY A 45 -18.13 24.28 -26.98
CA GLY A 45 -16.81 23.93 -26.45
C GLY A 45 -16.18 22.67 -27.09
N SER A 46 -15.01 22.26 -26.59
CA SER A 46 -14.26 21.12 -27.15
C SER A 46 -14.77 19.74 -26.70
N LYS A 47 -15.65 19.71 -25.69
CA LYS A 47 -16.21 18.50 -25.07
C LYS A 47 -17.72 18.36 -25.27
N GLY A 48 -18.30 19.15 -26.17
CA GLY A 48 -19.72 19.11 -26.51
C GLY A 48 -19.95 18.90 -28.01
N HIS A 49 -21.10 18.30 -28.34
CA HIS A 49 -21.60 18.15 -29.70
C HIS A 49 -22.76 19.13 -29.92
N CYS A 50 -22.65 19.95 -30.97
CA CYS A 50 -23.70 20.88 -31.33
C CYS A 50 -24.79 20.20 -32.16
N LEU A 51 -26.04 20.30 -31.70
CA LEU A 51 -27.23 19.80 -32.36
C LEU A 51 -28.13 20.97 -32.76
N ASN A 52 -28.30 21.17 -34.07
CA ASN A 52 -29.14 22.23 -34.58
C ASN A 52 -30.63 21.90 -34.37
N THR A 53 -31.40 22.83 -33.81
CA THR A 53 -32.85 22.70 -33.59
C THR A 53 -33.60 23.85 -34.29
N PRO A 54 -34.91 23.74 -34.58
CA PRO A 54 -35.62 24.85 -35.20
C PRO A 54 -35.67 26.09 -34.29
N GLY A 55 -35.02 27.18 -34.71
CA GLY A 55 -34.98 28.47 -34.03
C GLY A 55 -33.90 28.60 -32.94
N SER A 56 -33.09 27.58 -32.73
CA SER A 56 -31.97 27.57 -31.76
C SER A 56 -31.06 26.36 -31.98
N TYR A 57 -30.01 26.22 -31.20
CA TYR A 57 -29.23 24.99 -31.10
C TYR A 57 -29.30 24.44 -29.67
N ASN A 58 -28.96 23.17 -29.51
CA ASN A 58 -28.71 22.52 -28.23
C ASN A 58 -27.31 21.91 -28.23
N CYS A 59 -26.62 22.01 -27.10
CA CYS A 59 -25.34 21.35 -26.90
C CYS A 59 -25.53 20.05 -26.11
N GLU A 60 -25.01 18.94 -26.63
CA GLU A 60 -24.97 17.66 -25.94
C GLU A 60 -23.54 17.39 -25.46
N CYS A 61 -23.35 17.30 -24.14
CA CYS A 61 -22.04 17.09 -23.55
C CYS A 61 -21.59 15.63 -23.63
N GLN A 62 -20.29 15.41 -23.79
CA GLN A 62 -19.71 14.07 -23.67
C GLN A 62 -19.90 13.52 -22.25
N LYS A 63 -19.81 12.20 -22.09
CA LYS A 63 -19.93 11.55 -20.77
C LYS A 63 -18.94 12.16 -19.76
N GLY A 64 -19.42 12.47 -18.56
CA GLY A 64 -18.64 13.12 -17.49
C GLY A 64 -18.61 14.66 -17.58
N PHE A 65 -19.38 15.24 -18.49
CA PHE A 65 -19.53 16.69 -18.62
C PHE A 65 -21.01 17.08 -18.56
N THR A 66 -21.28 18.22 -17.95
CA THR A 66 -22.61 18.81 -17.82
C THR A 66 -22.66 20.20 -18.44
N LEU A 67 -23.84 20.64 -18.86
CA LEU A 67 -24.04 21.99 -19.36
C LEU A 67 -23.83 23.01 -18.24
N ASP A 68 -23.11 24.08 -18.56
CA ASP A 68 -22.94 25.23 -17.68
C ASP A 68 -24.28 25.95 -17.42
N ASN A 69 -24.29 26.90 -16.48
CA ASN A 69 -25.50 27.65 -16.15
C ASN A 69 -26.08 28.45 -17.34
N SER A 70 -25.28 28.74 -18.37
CA SER A 70 -25.75 29.40 -19.58
C SER A 70 -26.31 28.44 -20.64
N GLY A 71 -26.15 27.12 -20.46
CA GLY A 71 -26.60 26.09 -21.38
C GLY A 71 -25.84 26.07 -22.70
N SER A 72 -24.64 26.66 -22.75
CA SER A 72 -23.87 26.84 -23.99
C SER A 72 -22.53 26.14 -23.98
N SER A 73 -21.95 25.85 -22.82
CA SER A 73 -20.65 25.18 -22.70
C SER A 73 -20.75 23.92 -21.85
N CYS A 74 -19.91 22.93 -22.16
CA CYS A 74 -19.78 21.72 -21.36
C CYS A 74 -18.65 21.88 -20.35
N GLU A 75 -19.00 21.82 -19.08
CA GLU A 75 -18.07 21.83 -17.94
C GLU A 75 -17.96 20.44 -17.35
N ASP A 76 -16.81 20.15 -16.77
CA ASP A 76 -16.52 18.87 -16.12
C ASP A 76 -17.46 18.66 -14.93
N GLU A 77 -18.13 17.52 -14.87
CA GLU A 77 -18.97 17.17 -13.73
C GLU A 77 -18.07 16.73 -12.59
N ASN A 78 -17.98 17.52 -11.53
CA ASN A 78 -17.19 17.12 -10.37
C ASN A 78 -17.92 16.07 -9.54
N GLU A 79 -17.72 14.80 -9.88
CA GLU A 79 -18.37 13.69 -9.21
C GLU A 79 -17.93 13.59 -7.73
N CYS A 80 -16.73 14.06 -7.38
CA CYS A 80 -16.26 14.11 -5.99
C CYS A 80 -17.03 15.08 -5.08
N SER A 81 -17.89 15.94 -5.64
CA SER A 81 -18.80 16.77 -4.86
C SER A 81 -19.81 15.96 -4.04
N SER A 82 -20.08 14.71 -4.44
CA SER A 82 -20.94 13.79 -3.71
C SER A 82 -20.11 12.79 -2.92
N SER A 83 -20.27 12.80 -1.60
CA SER A 83 -19.54 11.91 -0.68
C SER A 83 -19.90 10.42 -0.83
N ALA A 84 -20.99 10.09 -1.51
CA ALA A 84 -21.46 8.71 -1.67
C ALA A 84 -20.68 7.92 -2.73
N ILE A 85 -19.87 8.57 -3.56
CA ILE A 85 -19.28 7.94 -4.75
C ILE A 85 -18.04 7.10 -4.43
N CYS A 86 -17.19 7.58 -3.53
CA CYS A 86 -15.98 6.86 -3.12
C CYS A 86 -16.08 6.25 -1.71
N GLY A 87 -17.21 6.43 -1.00
CA GLY A 87 -17.38 5.91 0.35
C GLY A 87 -16.27 6.35 1.31
N SER A 88 -15.46 5.38 1.78
CA SER A 88 -14.29 5.63 2.65
C SER A 88 -12.99 5.97 1.90
N ALA A 89 -12.97 5.87 0.57
CA ALA A 89 -11.80 6.15 -0.26
C ALA A 89 -11.66 7.65 -0.57
N SER A 90 -10.43 8.09 -0.87
CA SER A 90 -10.17 9.47 -1.29
C SER A 90 -10.60 9.68 -2.74
N CYS A 91 -11.43 10.68 -3.00
CA CYS A 91 -11.91 11.00 -4.34
C CYS A 91 -11.03 12.05 -5.01
N TYR A 92 -10.61 11.76 -6.25
CA TYR A 92 -9.88 12.68 -7.11
C TYR A 92 -10.64 12.88 -8.41
N ASN A 93 -11.11 14.12 -8.62
CA ASN A 93 -11.80 14.49 -9.83
C ASN A 93 -10.81 14.62 -10.99
N THR A 94 -11.13 14.07 -12.16
CA THR A 94 -10.34 14.16 -13.38
C THR A 94 -11.22 14.64 -14.53
N LEU A 95 -10.64 15.14 -15.62
CA LEU A 95 -11.45 15.64 -16.72
C LEU A 95 -12.23 14.50 -17.39
N GLY A 96 -13.55 14.52 -17.26
CA GLY A 96 -14.54 13.57 -17.80
C GLY A 96 -14.76 12.32 -16.95
N SER A 97 -14.21 12.25 -15.74
CA SER A 97 -14.36 11.11 -14.82
C SER A 97 -13.76 11.42 -13.44
N PHE A 98 -13.97 10.56 -12.46
CA PHE A 98 -13.27 10.59 -11.18
C PHE A 98 -12.43 9.33 -10.96
N LYS A 99 -11.57 9.36 -9.94
CA LYS A 99 -10.85 8.20 -9.40
C LYS A 99 -11.00 8.15 -7.89
N CYS A 100 -11.38 6.98 -7.38
CA CYS A 100 -11.31 6.68 -5.95
C CYS A 100 -9.97 6.01 -5.65
N VAL A 101 -9.25 6.50 -4.65
CA VAL A 101 -7.93 6.01 -4.25
C VAL A 101 -8.00 5.54 -2.80
N CYS A 102 -7.64 4.28 -2.59
CA CYS A 102 -7.56 3.66 -1.28
C CYS A 102 -6.16 3.82 -0.67
N PRO A 103 -6.05 3.69 0.66
CA PRO A 103 -4.74 3.55 1.33
C PRO A 103 -3.94 2.37 0.75
N SER A 104 -2.62 2.41 0.90
CA SER A 104 -1.73 1.31 0.50
C SER A 104 -2.18 -0.02 1.12
N GLY A 105 -2.17 -1.10 0.32
CA GLY A 105 -2.64 -2.43 0.73
C GLY A 105 -4.15 -2.66 0.55
N PHE A 106 -4.90 -1.67 0.06
CA PHE A 106 -6.33 -1.79 -0.21
C PHE A 106 -6.66 -1.46 -1.67
N ASP A 107 -7.67 -2.12 -2.21
CA ASP A 107 -8.24 -1.83 -3.52
C ASP A 107 -9.69 -1.36 -3.41
N PHE A 108 -10.11 -0.51 -4.33
CA PHE A 108 -11.45 0.06 -4.30
C PHE A 108 -12.44 -0.87 -4.99
N ASP A 109 -13.37 -1.42 -4.21
CA ASP A 109 -14.48 -2.21 -4.75
C ASP A 109 -15.67 -1.30 -5.03
N GLN A 110 -15.99 -1.12 -6.31
CA GLN A 110 -17.10 -0.29 -6.76
C GLN A 110 -18.48 -0.87 -6.39
N ALA A 111 -18.61 -2.19 -6.22
CA ALA A 111 -19.87 -2.84 -5.84
C ALA A 111 -20.17 -2.68 -4.35
N LEU A 112 -19.13 -2.69 -3.52
CA LEU A 112 -19.25 -2.49 -2.07
C LEU A 112 -19.11 -1.01 -1.67
N GLY A 113 -18.63 -0.15 -2.57
CA GLY A 113 -18.47 1.29 -2.35
C GLY A 113 -17.42 1.61 -1.30
N GLY A 114 -16.33 0.84 -1.25
CA GLY A 114 -15.31 1.00 -0.21
C GLY A 114 -14.00 0.28 -0.51
N CYS A 115 -13.00 0.59 0.30
CA CYS A 115 -11.68 -0.04 0.24
C CYS A 115 -11.72 -1.43 0.87
N GLN A 116 -11.26 -2.42 0.11
CA GLN A 116 -11.11 -3.80 0.56
C GLN A 116 -9.64 -4.16 0.63
N ASP A 117 -9.29 -4.89 1.68
CA ASP A 117 -7.94 -5.39 1.88
C ASP A 117 -7.52 -6.30 0.72
N VAL A 118 -6.34 -6.03 0.16
CA VAL A 118 -5.77 -6.85 -0.90
C VAL A 118 -5.13 -8.05 -0.25
N ASN A 119 -5.62 -9.26 -0.57
CA ASN A 119 -5.01 -10.46 -0.04
C ASN A 119 -3.80 -10.89 -0.87
N GLU A 120 -2.60 -10.44 -0.53
CA GLU A 120 -1.37 -10.76 -1.27
C GLU A 120 -0.98 -12.25 -1.16
N CYS A 121 -1.55 -12.96 -0.18
CA CYS A 121 -1.32 -14.40 -0.02
C CYS A 121 -2.28 -15.26 -0.88
N ALA A 122 -3.35 -14.69 -1.44
CA ALA A 122 -4.34 -15.44 -2.19
C ALA A 122 -3.90 -15.68 -3.65
N ALA A 123 -3.61 -16.96 -3.98
CA ALA A 123 -3.46 -17.58 -5.30
C ALA A 123 -3.12 -16.65 -6.49
N GLY A 124 -1.87 -16.20 -6.55
CA GLY A 124 -1.26 -15.56 -7.74
C GLY A 124 0.28 -15.60 -7.76
N GLY A 125 0.90 -16.26 -6.78
CA GLY A 125 2.32 -16.15 -6.46
C GLY A 125 2.49 -15.34 -5.18
N SER A 126 2.53 -16.03 -4.04
CA SER A 126 2.76 -15.38 -2.75
C SER A 126 4.06 -14.57 -2.80
N PRO A 127 4.10 -13.34 -2.26
CA PRO A 127 5.31 -12.54 -2.21
C PRO A 127 6.40 -13.13 -1.30
N CYS A 128 6.07 -14.14 -0.49
CA CYS A 128 6.96 -14.70 0.52
C CYS A 128 7.58 -16.04 0.07
N SER A 129 8.84 -16.26 0.44
CA SER A 129 9.57 -17.49 0.07
C SER A 129 9.21 -18.71 0.94
N TYR A 130 8.83 -18.51 2.21
CA TYR A 130 8.65 -19.61 3.18
C TYR A 130 7.23 -19.76 3.74
N GLY A 131 6.38 -18.75 3.59
CA GLY A 131 5.01 -18.75 4.10
C GLY A 131 4.47 -17.33 4.20
N CYS A 132 3.16 -17.16 4.03
CA CYS A 132 2.51 -15.86 3.94
C CYS A 132 1.27 -15.84 4.82
N SER A 133 1.11 -14.79 5.60
CA SER A 133 -0.11 -14.50 6.35
C SER A 133 -0.61 -13.12 5.95
N ASN A 134 -1.85 -13.08 5.49
CA ASN A 134 -2.50 -11.82 5.14
C ASN A 134 -2.81 -11.02 6.41
N THR A 135 -2.66 -9.71 6.35
CA THR A 135 -3.00 -8.76 7.43
C THR A 135 -3.76 -7.58 6.85
N GLU A 136 -4.43 -6.79 7.67
CA GLU A 136 -5.12 -5.62 7.18
C GLU A 136 -4.12 -4.56 6.69
N GLY A 137 -4.20 -4.20 5.40
CA GLY A 137 -3.32 -3.26 4.71
C GLY A 137 -1.96 -3.84 4.28
N GLY A 138 -1.78 -5.17 4.30
CA GLY A 138 -0.56 -5.81 3.81
C GLY A 138 -0.38 -7.25 4.27
N TYR A 139 0.86 -7.75 4.32
CA TYR A 139 1.12 -9.15 4.63
C TYR A 139 2.37 -9.36 5.50
N LEU A 140 2.44 -10.55 6.12
CA LEU A 140 3.57 -10.99 6.92
C LEU A 140 4.18 -12.26 6.32
N CYS A 141 5.47 -12.19 5.97
CA CYS A 141 6.23 -13.38 5.58
C CYS A 141 6.73 -14.16 6.80
N GLY A 142 6.53 -15.48 6.77
CA GLY A 142 7.05 -16.43 7.75
C GLY A 142 8.51 -16.79 7.51
N CYS A 143 9.14 -17.39 8.51
CA CYS A 143 10.54 -17.84 8.45
C CYS A 143 10.63 -19.37 8.52
N PRO A 144 11.68 -19.96 7.91
CA PRO A 144 11.94 -21.39 8.01
C PRO A 144 12.24 -21.79 9.47
N THR A 145 12.18 -23.09 9.75
CA THR A 145 12.41 -23.63 11.10
C THR A 145 13.76 -23.17 11.66
N GLY A 146 13.78 -22.70 12.91
CA GLY A 146 15.01 -22.24 13.58
C GLY A 146 15.39 -20.79 13.27
N TYR A 147 14.60 -20.08 12.45
CA TYR A 147 14.74 -18.64 12.24
C TYR A 147 13.61 -17.86 12.91
N PHE A 148 13.87 -16.59 13.18
CA PHE A 148 12.95 -15.63 13.76
C PHE A 148 12.75 -14.47 12.80
N ARG A 149 11.54 -13.92 12.78
CA ARG A 149 11.21 -12.75 11.95
C ARG A 149 11.90 -11.51 12.49
N ALA A 150 12.63 -10.80 11.65
CA ALA A 150 13.22 -9.51 11.94
C ALA A 150 12.62 -8.47 10.99
N GLY A 151 11.71 -7.64 11.51
CA GLY A 151 10.89 -6.75 10.68
C GLY A 151 9.92 -7.52 9.76
N GLN A 152 9.54 -6.92 8.64
CA GLN A 152 8.51 -7.46 7.74
C GLN A 152 9.04 -8.35 6.60
N GLY A 153 10.35 -8.47 6.44
CA GLY A 153 10.93 -9.12 5.26
C GLY A 153 12.23 -9.90 5.47
N HIS A 154 12.66 -10.11 6.72
CA HIS A 154 13.92 -10.79 6.99
C HIS A 154 13.78 -11.84 8.09
N CYS A 155 14.61 -12.87 7.97
CA CYS A 155 14.70 -13.97 8.92
C CYS A 155 16.11 -13.99 9.51
N VAL A 156 16.21 -14.18 10.82
CA VAL A 156 17.48 -14.24 11.53
C VAL A 156 17.60 -15.46 12.44
N SER A 157 18.80 -15.99 12.55
CA SER A 157 19.16 -17.11 13.43
C SER A 157 20.63 -17.03 13.83
N GLY A 158 21.16 -17.98 14.58
CA GLY A 158 22.57 -18.01 14.98
C GLY A 158 22.80 -18.48 16.41
N LEU A 159 24.07 -18.46 16.83
CA LEU A 159 24.54 -19.02 18.11
C LEU A 159 23.91 -18.38 19.36
N GLY A 160 23.33 -17.19 19.23
CA GLY A 160 22.65 -16.49 20.33
C GLY A 160 21.16 -16.80 20.48
N PHE A 161 20.58 -17.56 19.54
CA PHE A 161 19.15 -17.84 19.49
C PHE A 161 18.83 -19.22 20.07
N THR A 162 18.97 -19.37 21.38
CA THR A 162 18.47 -20.53 22.11
C THR A 162 17.01 -20.33 22.48
N LYS A 163 16.21 -21.41 22.50
CA LYS A 163 14.76 -21.40 22.82
C LYS A 163 14.41 -20.83 24.21
N GLU A 164 15.42 -20.52 25.03
CA GLU A 164 15.34 -20.09 26.44
C GLU A 164 15.77 -18.62 26.66
N SER A 165 16.31 -17.91 25.66
CA SER A 165 16.83 -16.54 25.83
C SER A 165 15.82 -15.40 25.58
N TYR A 166 14.55 -15.71 25.31
CA TYR A 166 13.45 -14.73 25.26
C TYR A 166 12.72 -14.61 26.60
N PHE A 167 13.45 -14.25 27.64
CA PHE A 167 12.87 -13.45 28.72
C PHE A 167 13.51 -12.08 28.61
N PRO A 168 12.76 -11.02 28.28
CA PRO A 168 13.23 -9.67 28.54
C PRO A 168 13.66 -9.62 30.01
N ALA A 169 14.82 -9.04 30.28
CA ALA A 169 15.29 -8.80 31.63
C ALA A 169 14.12 -8.24 32.48
N PRO A 170 13.96 -8.68 33.74
CA PRO A 170 12.94 -8.10 34.60
C PRO A 170 13.17 -6.58 34.65
N PRO A 171 12.12 -5.75 34.50
CA PRO A 171 12.27 -4.33 34.80
C PRO A 171 12.80 -4.21 36.22
N GLU A 172 13.80 -3.35 36.38
CA GLU A 172 14.34 -2.98 37.68
C GLU A 172 13.18 -2.64 38.63
N GLU A 173 13.34 -3.10 39.87
CA GLU A 173 12.36 -3.08 40.93
C GLU A 173 11.88 -1.65 41.22
N ASP A 174 10.70 -1.29 40.71
CA ASP A 174 9.81 -0.34 41.38
C ASP A 174 8.71 -1.15 42.06
N GLU A 175 9.04 -1.70 43.23
CA GLU A 175 8.06 -2.10 44.22
C GLU A 175 7.26 -0.86 44.63
N GLU A 176 6.08 -0.69 44.05
CA GLU A 176 4.83 -0.26 44.71
C GLU A 176 3.77 0.08 43.65
N ASN A 177 3.10 -0.95 43.11
CA ASN A 177 1.71 -0.87 42.65
C ASN A 177 1.19 -2.27 42.28
N LEU A 178 1.12 -3.16 43.27
CA LEU A 178 0.32 -4.37 43.18
C LEU A 178 -1.16 -4.00 43.36
N LEU A 179 -1.83 -3.63 42.27
CA LEU A 179 -3.28 -3.75 42.17
C LEU A 179 -3.67 -4.67 41.00
N SER A 180 -4.47 -5.67 41.37
CA SER A 180 -5.03 -6.80 40.64
C SER A 180 -5.49 -6.53 39.19
N PRO A 181 -5.35 -7.51 38.27
CA PRO A 181 -5.95 -7.44 36.95
C PRO A 181 -7.43 -7.87 36.99
N GLU A 182 -8.33 -6.94 37.33
CA GLU A 182 -9.74 -6.98 36.94
C GLU A 182 -10.11 -5.68 36.23
N ALA A 183 -9.79 -5.61 34.93
CA ALA A 183 -10.37 -4.65 34.00
C ALA A 183 -10.44 -5.27 32.59
N CYS A 184 -11.02 -6.46 32.51
CA CYS A 184 -11.52 -7.01 31.25
C CYS A 184 -12.83 -6.28 30.93
N TYR A 185 -12.83 -5.45 29.88
CA TYR A 185 -14.01 -4.72 29.43
C TYR A 185 -15.20 -5.68 29.21
N GLU A 186 -16.30 -5.43 29.91
CA GLU A 186 -17.57 -6.14 29.77
C GLU A 186 -18.14 -5.99 28.34
N CYS A 187 -18.20 -7.09 27.58
CA CYS A 187 -19.21 -7.24 26.55
C CYS A 187 -20.51 -7.76 27.20
N LYS A 188 -21.48 -6.87 27.44
CA LYS A 188 -22.85 -7.25 27.80
C LYS A 188 -23.64 -7.64 26.55
N ILE A 189 -23.84 -8.94 26.33
CA ILE A 189 -25.06 -9.46 25.70
C ILE A 189 -25.60 -10.64 26.52
N ASN A 190 -26.89 -10.54 26.84
CA ASN A 190 -27.70 -11.40 27.70
C ASN A 190 -27.83 -12.87 27.23
N GLY A 191 -27.90 -13.83 28.18
CA GLY A 191 -28.81 -14.99 28.04
C GLY A 191 -28.35 -16.40 28.44
N TYR A 192 -28.21 -16.67 29.75
CA TYR A 192 -28.37 -17.96 30.47
C TYR A 192 -27.43 -19.19 30.24
N PRO A 193 -27.22 -20.04 31.29
CA PRO A 193 -26.06 -20.93 31.43
C PRO A 193 -26.38 -22.44 31.26
N LYS A 194 -25.36 -23.29 31.08
CA LYS A 194 -25.28 -24.63 31.71
C LYS A 194 -23.91 -25.36 31.57
N ARG A 195 -23.28 -25.56 32.73
CA ARG A 195 -22.67 -26.80 33.28
C ARG A 195 -21.68 -27.61 32.41
N GLY A 196 -20.39 -27.42 32.69
CA GLY A 196 -19.51 -28.44 33.31
C GLY A 196 -18.95 -29.57 32.44
N ARG A 197 -17.62 -29.60 32.27
CA ARG A 197 -16.79 -30.79 32.60
C ARG A 197 -15.29 -30.49 32.60
N GLN A 198 -14.61 -31.24 33.45
CA GLN A 198 -13.20 -31.20 33.83
C GLN A 198 -12.20 -31.42 32.68
N ARG A 199 -10.99 -30.87 32.88
CA ARG A 199 -9.72 -31.23 32.24
C ARG A 199 -9.53 -32.74 32.14
N ARG A 200 -9.05 -33.22 30.98
CA ARG A 200 -8.21 -34.42 30.89
C ARG A 200 -6.96 -34.13 30.08
N SER A 201 -5.86 -34.59 30.63
CA SER A 201 -4.50 -34.56 30.11
C SER A 201 -4.22 -35.84 29.30
N VAL A 202 -3.46 -35.66 28.21
CA VAL A 202 -2.42 -36.52 27.61
C VAL A 202 -2.75 -38.00 27.34
N ASN A 203 -3.01 -38.34 26.06
CA ASN A 203 -2.14 -39.12 25.15
C ASN A 203 -2.98 -39.77 24.02
N GLY A 204 -2.51 -39.65 22.77
CA GLY A 204 -3.08 -40.36 21.63
C GLY A 204 -2.91 -39.61 20.31
N THR A 205 -1.75 -39.81 19.70
CA THR A 205 -1.30 -39.40 18.37
C THR A 205 -2.34 -39.51 17.26
N GLN A 206 -2.45 -38.44 16.45
CA GLN A 206 -2.60 -38.53 15.00
C GLN A 206 -1.81 -37.37 14.38
N ASP A 207 -0.80 -37.75 13.58
CA ASP A 207 0.07 -36.90 12.77
C ASP A 207 -0.74 -35.88 11.96
N HIS A 208 -0.76 -34.64 12.42
CA HIS A 208 -0.83 -33.52 11.50
C HIS A 208 0.60 -33.08 11.25
N GLN A 209 1.04 -33.24 10.01
CA GLN A 209 2.34 -32.79 9.52
C GLN A 209 2.56 -31.34 9.94
N ASP A 210 3.39 -31.17 10.95
CA ASP A 210 3.85 -29.91 11.49
C ASP A 210 4.69 -29.27 10.36
N LEU A 211 4.06 -28.41 9.55
CA LEU A 211 4.79 -27.51 8.67
C LEU A 211 5.58 -26.59 9.59
N GLY A 212 6.83 -26.97 9.88
CA GLY A 212 7.73 -26.40 10.87
C GLY A 212 8.05 -24.92 10.63
N LEU A 213 7.08 -24.05 10.85
CA LEU A 213 7.19 -22.61 10.69
C LEU A 213 7.33 -21.99 12.08
N SER A 214 8.44 -21.26 12.27
CA SER A 214 8.67 -20.49 13.50
C SER A 214 7.96 -19.13 13.35
N LEU A 215 6.97 -18.86 14.20
CA LEU A 215 6.25 -17.59 14.26
C LEU A 215 6.91 -16.57 15.20
N GLY A 216 8.08 -16.88 15.78
CA GLY A 216 8.76 -15.97 16.70
C GLY A 216 9.27 -14.72 15.97
N SER A 217 8.98 -13.54 16.52
CA SER A 217 9.51 -12.25 16.03
C SER A 217 10.53 -11.68 17.00
N ILE A 218 11.49 -10.96 16.45
CA ILE A 218 12.52 -10.23 17.18
C ILE A 218 12.17 -8.75 17.16
N ASP A 219 12.33 -8.09 18.30
CA ASP A 219 12.37 -6.64 18.34
C ASP A 219 13.69 -6.13 17.76
N VAL A 220 13.60 -5.48 16.60
CA VAL A 220 14.75 -4.89 15.89
C VAL A 220 15.09 -3.48 16.37
N GLU A 221 14.22 -2.84 17.17
CA GLU A 221 14.42 -1.51 17.71
C GLU A 221 15.38 -1.53 18.91
N ALA A 222 15.28 -2.57 19.74
CA ALA A 222 16.18 -2.83 20.85
C ALA A 222 17.48 -3.53 20.41
N PRO A 223 18.64 -3.23 21.04
CA PRO A 223 19.86 -3.98 20.80
C PRO A 223 19.75 -5.43 21.24
N LEU A 224 20.03 -6.37 20.35
CA LEU A 224 20.11 -7.80 20.70
C LEU A 224 21.44 -8.07 21.40
N VAL A 225 21.36 -8.50 22.65
CA VAL A 225 22.53 -8.76 23.48
C VAL A 225 22.90 -10.24 23.42
N PHE A 226 24.14 -10.53 23.03
CA PHE A 226 24.69 -11.87 23.00
C PHE A 226 26.00 -11.94 23.76
N ALA A 227 26.21 -13.04 24.47
CA ALA A 227 27.42 -13.27 25.24
C ALA A 227 28.09 -14.56 24.72
N PHE A 228 29.35 -14.46 24.31
CA PHE A 228 30.09 -15.57 23.70
C PHE A 228 31.47 -15.70 24.33
N ASN A 229 31.91 -16.94 24.54
CA ASN A 229 33.30 -17.23 24.81
C ASN A 229 34.11 -17.11 23.50
N LEU A 230 35.26 -16.45 23.54
CA LEU A 230 36.16 -16.35 22.37
C LEU A 230 36.56 -17.70 21.79
N SER A 231 36.59 -18.74 22.62
CA SER A 231 36.90 -20.12 22.21
C SER A 231 35.83 -20.72 21.29
N ASP A 232 34.57 -20.31 21.47
CA ASP A 232 33.42 -20.80 20.69
C ASP A 232 33.31 -20.11 19.33
N LEU A 233 33.98 -18.95 19.18
CA LEU A 233 33.96 -18.10 17.99
C LEU A 233 35.03 -18.50 16.96
N GLY A 234 35.04 -19.78 16.58
CA GLY A 234 35.92 -20.29 15.52
C GLY A 234 35.67 -19.64 14.15
N ARG A 235 36.60 -19.80 13.19
CA ARG A 235 36.52 -19.20 11.84
C ARG A 235 35.31 -19.66 10.99
N LYS A 236 34.63 -20.72 11.39
CA LYS A 236 33.43 -21.27 10.74
C LYS A 236 32.16 -21.02 11.56
N ALA A 237 32.26 -20.40 12.73
CA ALA A 237 31.11 -20.09 13.57
C ALA A 237 30.30 -18.96 12.91
N HIS A 238 28.99 -19.20 12.75
CA HIS A 238 28.04 -18.19 12.30
C HIS A 238 27.43 -17.53 13.54
N ILE A 239 27.89 -16.32 13.86
CA ILE A 239 27.39 -15.55 15.02
C ILE A 239 25.92 -15.19 14.81
N LEU A 240 25.61 -14.74 13.59
CA LEU A 240 24.27 -14.39 13.14
C LEU A 240 24.12 -14.89 11.70
N GLU A 241 22.95 -15.41 11.37
CA GLU A 241 22.51 -15.82 10.05
C GLU A 241 21.32 -14.95 9.65
N LEU A 242 21.27 -14.56 8.37
CA LEU A 242 20.36 -13.59 7.80
C LEU A 242 19.86 -14.10 6.45
N LEU A 243 18.54 -14.13 6.29
CA LEU A 243 17.86 -14.52 5.05
C LEU A 243 16.77 -13.50 4.69
N PRO A 244 16.57 -13.18 3.40
CA PRO A 244 15.35 -12.51 2.96
C PRO A 244 14.15 -13.45 3.10
N ALA A 245 13.03 -12.93 3.58
CA ALA A 245 11.75 -13.65 3.68
C ALA A 245 10.80 -13.34 2.50
N VAL A 246 11.05 -12.24 1.80
CA VAL A 246 10.28 -11.78 0.62
C VAL A 246 11.04 -12.19 -0.65
N ALA A 247 10.35 -12.85 -1.58
CA ALA A 247 10.94 -13.39 -2.81
C ALA A 247 11.63 -12.33 -3.70
N PRO A 248 11.11 -11.09 -3.87
CA PRO A 248 11.80 -10.05 -4.64
C PRO A 248 13.13 -9.60 -4.04
N LEU A 249 13.33 -9.80 -2.73
CA LEU A 249 14.60 -9.47 -2.07
C LEU A 249 15.68 -10.53 -2.29
N GLU A 250 15.30 -11.74 -2.69
CA GLU A 250 16.24 -12.84 -2.90
C GLU A 250 17.25 -12.47 -4.01
N ASN A 251 18.54 -12.52 -3.69
CA ASN A 251 19.66 -12.08 -4.53
C ASN A 251 19.70 -10.58 -4.90
N HIS A 252 18.79 -9.75 -4.37
CA HIS A 252 18.72 -8.30 -4.64
C HIS A 252 19.08 -7.45 -3.43
N ILE A 253 19.43 -8.06 -2.30
CA ILE A 253 19.88 -7.36 -1.11
C ILE A 253 21.22 -7.88 -0.63
N ARG A 254 21.94 -7.04 0.11
CA ARG A 254 23.07 -7.45 0.94
C ARG A 254 22.95 -6.90 2.34
N TYR A 255 23.43 -7.67 3.29
CA TYR A 255 23.57 -7.22 4.66
C TYR A 255 24.98 -6.67 4.89
N VAL A 256 25.06 -5.49 5.48
CA VAL A 256 26.32 -4.80 5.73
C VAL A 256 26.39 -4.31 7.17
N ILE A 257 27.60 -4.26 7.71
CA ILE A 257 27.87 -3.67 9.02
C ILE A 257 28.17 -2.19 8.79
N THR A 258 27.30 -1.30 9.28
CA THR A 258 27.44 0.16 9.11
C THR A 258 28.22 0.80 10.24
N GLN A 259 28.10 0.26 11.46
CA GLN A 259 28.74 0.81 12.65
C GLN A 259 29.34 -0.31 13.53
N GLY A 260 30.31 0.04 14.38
CA GLY A 260 30.85 -0.85 15.41
C GLY A 260 31.98 -1.80 14.99
N ASN A 261 32.45 -1.71 13.73
CA ASN A 261 33.45 -2.62 13.17
C ASN A 261 34.63 -1.90 12.50
N SER A 262 35.10 -0.79 13.11
CA SER A 262 36.25 0.00 12.63
C SER A 262 37.49 -0.84 12.39
N ASP A 263 37.77 -1.77 13.29
CA ASP A 263 38.99 -2.56 13.27
C ASP A 263 38.88 -3.79 12.36
N GLY A 264 37.67 -4.13 11.89
CA GLY A 264 37.42 -5.26 10.99
C GLY A 264 37.46 -6.62 11.69
N HIS A 265 37.08 -6.66 12.97
CA HIS A 265 36.96 -7.88 13.78
C HIS A 265 35.83 -8.80 13.31
N PHE A 266 34.81 -8.25 12.65
CA PHE A 266 33.67 -9.01 12.14
C PHE A 266 33.48 -8.81 10.66
N ARG A 267 32.89 -9.79 9.97
CA ARG A 267 32.55 -9.69 8.55
C ARG A 267 31.25 -10.43 8.28
N ILE A 268 30.46 -9.89 7.36
CA ILE A 268 29.32 -10.59 6.76
C ILE A 268 29.78 -11.18 5.44
N ARG A 269 29.44 -12.45 5.21
CA ARG A 269 29.62 -13.14 3.94
C ARG A 269 28.31 -13.71 3.48
N GLU A 270 28.16 -13.79 2.16
CA GLU A 270 27.00 -14.37 1.51
C GLU A 270 27.43 -15.63 0.77
N LYS A 271 26.70 -16.72 0.96
CA LYS A 271 26.89 -17.98 0.24
C LYS A 271 25.53 -18.64 0.03
N GLU A 272 25.20 -18.95 -1.22
CA GLU A 272 23.95 -19.66 -1.58
C GLU A 272 22.68 -18.98 -1.01
N GLY A 273 22.61 -17.64 -1.05
CA GLY A 273 21.49 -16.86 -0.53
C GLY A 273 21.49 -16.64 1.00
N LEU A 274 22.33 -17.36 1.75
CA LEU A 274 22.52 -17.18 3.19
C LEU A 274 23.61 -16.13 3.46
N SER A 275 23.25 -15.08 4.19
CA SER A 275 24.20 -14.12 4.75
C SER A 275 24.52 -14.47 6.18
N TYR A 276 25.80 -14.50 6.56
CA TYR A 276 26.20 -14.84 7.92
C TYR A 276 27.33 -13.93 8.42
N LEU A 277 27.17 -13.49 9.67
CA LEU A 277 28.15 -12.74 10.44
C LEU A 277 29.14 -13.71 11.08
N HIS A 278 30.43 -13.45 10.92
CA HIS A 278 31.47 -14.26 11.53
C HIS A 278 32.68 -13.39 11.92
N VAL A 279 33.58 -13.95 12.74
CA VAL A 279 34.85 -13.29 13.09
C VAL A 279 35.73 -13.16 11.85
N GLY A 280 36.23 -11.94 11.63
CA GLY A 280 37.12 -11.57 10.54
C GLY A 280 38.52 -12.18 10.65
N ARG A 281 39.44 -11.70 9.80
CA ARG A 281 40.84 -12.16 9.82
C ARG A 281 41.60 -11.68 11.05
N LYS A 282 41.24 -10.50 11.57
CA LYS A 282 41.79 -9.99 12.81
C LYS A 282 41.00 -10.61 13.97
N PRO A 283 41.67 -11.26 14.92
CA PRO A 283 40.98 -11.82 16.09
C PRO A 283 40.29 -10.68 16.85
N ALA A 284 39.09 -10.96 17.36
CA ALA A 284 38.43 -10.07 18.31
C ALA A 284 39.11 -10.22 19.68
N THR A 285 39.19 -9.13 20.43
CA THR A 285 39.67 -9.14 21.82
C THR A 285 38.49 -9.27 22.77
N PRO A 286 38.69 -9.70 24.03
CA PRO A 286 37.65 -9.62 25.03
C PRO A 286 37.13 -8.18 25.16
N GLY A 287 35.82 -8.01 25.27
CA GLY A 287 35.18 -6.71 25.33
C GLY A 287 33.75 -6.71 24.77
N THR A 288 33.13 -5.53 24.80
CA THR A 288 31.78 -5.30 24.28
C THR A 288 31.86 -4.64 22.91
N TYR A 289 31.20 -5.24 21.92
CA TYR A 289 31.11 -4.71 20.56
C TYR A 289 29.66 -4.40 20.22
N LEU A 290 29.37 -3.14 19.88
CA LEU A 290 28.04 -2.70 19.44
C LEU A 290 28.03 -2.55 17.92
N LEU A 291 27.46 -3.52 17.21
CA LEU A 291 27.37 -3.52 15.76
C LEU A 291 25.99 -3.03 15.30
N GLU A 292 25.97 -2.28 14.21
CA GLU A 292 24.73 -1.98 13.48
C GLU A 292 24.77 -2.71 12.14
N ILE A 293 23.73 -3.51 11.88
CA ILE A 293 23.56 -4.23 10.62
C ILE A 293 22.35 -3.69 9.89
N VAL A 294 22.53 -3.42 8.60
CA VAL A 294 21.44 -3.00 7.72
C VAL A 294 21.39 -3.83 6.45
N SER A 295 20.20 -3.96 5.86
CA SER A 295 20.06 -4.48 4.50
C SER A 295 20.11 -3.34 3.48
N VAL A 296 20.86 -3.50 2.41
CA VAL A 296 20.95 -2.57 1.29
C VAL A 296 20.53 -3.25 -0.01
N ALA A 297 19.72 -2.58 -0.82
CA ALA A 297 19.35 -3.06 -2.16
C ALA A 297 20.55 -2.98 -3.12
N LEU A 298 20.72 -4.01 -3.95
CA LEU A 298 21.81 -4.11 -4.94
C LEU A 298 21.54 -3.29 -6.22
N SER A 299 20.27 -2.99 -6.49
CA SER A 299 19.79 -2.25 -7.65
C SER A 299 19.89 -0.73 -7.45
N HIS A 300 21.12 -0.20 -7.35
CA HIS A 300 21.40 1.23 -7.57
C HIS A 300 22.86 1.53 -8.02
N LEU A 301 23.54 0.58 -8.68
CA LEU A 301 24.83 0.81 -9.36
C LEU A 301 24.72 1.04 -10.88
N ARG A 302 23.52 1.44 -11.37
CA ARG A 302 23.37 2.02 -12.72
C ARG A 302 22.48 3.24 -12.65
N GLU A 303 23.04 4.35 -13.14
CA GLU A 303 22.44 5.68 -13.28
C GLU A 303 20.99 5.63 -13.78
N LEU A 304 20.09 6.29 -13.06
CA LEU A 304 18.78 6.68 -13.57
C LEU A 304 18.82 8.19 -13.88
N PRO A 305 18.47 8.64 -15.10
CA PRO A 305 18.24 10.04 -15.37
C PRO A 305 16.79 10.44 -14.98
N LYS A 306 16.70 11.58 -14.28
CA LYS A 306 15.55 12.51 -14.08
C LYS A 306 14.56 12.32 -12.90
N PRO A 307 13.99 13.45 -12.40
CA PRO A 307 13.35 13.56 -11.09
C PRO A 307 11.81 13.49 -11.17
N GLU A 308 11.26 12.47 -11.83
CA GLU A 308 9.80 12.20 -11.82
C GLU A 308 9.46 10.87 -11.12
N ALA A 309 10.45 10.05 -10.78
CA ALA A 309 10.29 8.74 -10.15
C ALA A 309 10.28 8.77 -8.61
N ALA A 310 10.14 9.94 -7.97
CA ALA A 310 10.14 10.03 -6.51
C ALA A 310 8.79 9.64 -5.86
N LYS A 311 7.72 9.51 -6.66
CA LYS A 311 6.39 9.09 -6.18
C LYS A 311 6.12 7.58 -6.31
N ASP A 312 6.86 6.88 -7.18
CA ASP A 312 6.68 5.43 -7.40
C ASP A 312 7.57 4.57 -6.48
N LEU A 313 8.51 5.18 -5.76
CA LEU A 313 9.38 4.49 -4.80
C LEU A 313 8.63 4.03 -3.54
N ASP A 314 7.58 4.75 -3.15
CA ASP A 314 6.78 4.43 -1.94
C ASP A 314 5.74 3.32 -2.25
N SER A 315 5.23 3.27 -3.50
CA SER A 315 4.41 2.15 -3.97
C SER A 315 5.22 0.85 -4.15
N MET A 316 6.51 0.96 -4.49
CA MET A 316 7.43 -0.18 -4.56
C MET A 316 7.93 -0.64 -3.18
N ALA A 317 7.82 0.19 -2.13
CA ALA A 317 8.25 -0.17 -0.77
C ALA A 317 7.35 -1.24 -0.12
N GLY A 318 6.08 -1.31 -0.50
CA GLY A 318 5.16 -2.40 -0.12
C GLY A 318 5.53 -3.75 -0.76
N GLU A 319 6.09 -3.72 -1.98
CA GLU A 319 6.48 -4.92 -2.73
C GLU A 319 7.90 -5.39 -2.41
N THR A 320 8.82 -4.47 -2.06
CA THR A 320 10.22 -4.81 -1.75
C THR A 320 10.49 -5.06 -0.26
N GLY A 321 9.52 -4.89 0.63
CA GLY A 321 9.75 -5.06 2.07
C GLY A 321 10.63 -3.96 2.67
N GLN A 322 10.48 -3.69 3.98
CA GLN A 322 11.30 -2.68 4.65
C GLN A 322 12.75 -3.16 4.77
N ALA A 323 13.68 -2.21 4.62
CA ALA A 323 15.08 -2.46 4.91
C ALA A 323 15.27 -2.85 6.39
N LEU A 324 15.98 -3.96 6.62
CA LEU A 324 16.43 -4.34 7.95
C LEU A 324 17.34 -3.24 8.52
N LYS A 325 17.09 -2.87 9.75
CA LYS A 325 18.03 -2.13 10.60
C LYS A 325 17.97 -2.74 11.99
N MET A 326 19.08 -3.29 12.45
CA MET A 326 19.16 -3.93 13.76
C MET A 326 20.47 -3.60 14.47
N LYS A 327 20.43 -3.60 15.80
CA LYS A 327 21.60 -3.40 16.65
C LYS A 327 21.95 -4.70 17.36
N LEU A 328 23.23 -5.02 17.40
CA LEU A 328 23.79 -6.18 18.07
C LEU A 328 24.80 -5.74 19.11
N GLN A 329 24.68 -6.25 20.33
CA GLN A 329 25.65 -6.06 21.39
C GLN A 329 26.31 -7.39 21.72
N LEU A 330 27.56 -7.57 21.29
CA LEU A 330 28.34 -8.78 21.50
C LEU A 330 29.28 -8.60 22.69
N HIS A 331 29.06 -9.37 23.75
CA HIS A 331 29.98 -9.47 24.88
C HIS A 331 30.91 -10.67 24.67
N LEU A 332 32.18 -10.38 24.40
CA LEU A 332 33.22 -11.39 24.22
C LEU A 332 34.06 -11.50 25.50
N PHE A 333 34.14 -12.70 26.07
CA PHE A 333 34.93 -12.97 27.27
C PHE A 333 35.82 -14.21 27.11
#